data_AF-A0A8S3XV48-F1
#
_entry.id   AF-A0A8S3XV48-F1
#
_cell.length_a   1.000
_cell.length_b   1.000
_cell.length_c   1.000
_cell.angle_alpha   90.00
_cell.angle_beta   90.00
_cell.angle_gamma   90.00
#
_symmetry.space_group_name_H-M   'P 1'
#
loop_
_entity.id
_entity.type
_entity.pdbx_description
1 polymer ?
#
loop_
_entity_poly.entity_id
_entity_poly.type
_entity_poly.pdbx_seq_one_letter_code
_entity_poly.pdbx_strand_id
1 'polypeptide(L)'
;MYEQCRTEVQKVINKEVETICITTDNWISAGNDSFMAVTGHFINKNFDLESIVLDCEVILSPSNSENTASQLKIITDSWGISAKINLAVSDNAAYIKKAICSIPAHPKCFHPSSCDMAFLM
;
A
#
# COMPACT_ATOMS: atom_id res chain seq x y z
N MET A 1 6.57 7.55 -21.15
CA MET A 1 7.20 6.37 -20.54
C MET A 1 6.52 5.96 -19.24
N TYR A 2 6.53 6.77 -18.17
CA TYR A 2 5.82 6.47 -16.91
C TYR A 2 4.31 6.22 -17.11
N GLU A 3 3.59 7.16 -17.71
CA GLU A 3 2.14 7.04 -17.93
C GLU A 3 1.73 5.83 -18.76
N GLN A 4 2.57 5.43 -19.72
CA GLN A 4 2.35 4.23 -20.52
C GLN A 4 2.50 2.97 -19.66
N CYS A 5 3.57 2.88 -18.86
CA CYS A 5 3.78 1.78 -17.92
C CYS A 5 2.63 1.68 -16.93
N ARG A 6 2.24 2.81 -16.31
CA ARG A 6 1.10 2.89 -15.38
C ARG A 6 -0.19 2.37 -16.00
N THR A 7 -0.49 2.77 -17.24
CA THR A 7 -1.69 2.33 -17.96
C THR A 7 -1.69 0.82 -18.19
N GLU A 8 -0.56 0.23 -18.61
CA GLU A 8 -0.46 -1.21 -18.83
C GLU A 8 -0.57 -2.00 -17.53
N VAL A 9 0.10 -1.56 -16.46
CA VAL A 9 -0.03 -2.18 -15.13
C VAL A 9 -1.48 -2.10 -14.64
N GLN A 10 -2.15 -0.97 -14.84
CA GLN A 10 -3.54 -0.82 -14.39
C GLN A 10 -4.51 -1.73 -15.17
N LYS A 11 -4.25 -2.01 -16.46
CA LYS A 11 -4.99 -3.03 -17.21
C LYS A 11 -4.80 -4.43 -16.60
N VAL A 12 -3.57 -4.79 -16.23
CA VAL A 12 -3.26 -6.08 -15.58
C VAL A 12 -3.99 -6.19 -14.25
N ILE A 13 -3.88 -5.17 -13.38
CA ILE A 13 -4.59 -5.12 -12.08
C ILE A 13 -6.09 -5.31 -12.27
N ASN A 14 -6.69 -4.62 -13.23
CA ASN A 14 -8.13 -4.69 -13.44
C ASN A 14 -8.60 -6.06 -13.97
N LYS A 15 -7.77 -6.74 -14.78
CA LYS A 15 -8.13 -8.00 -15.45
C LYS A 15 -7.78 -9.25 -14.65
N GLU A 16 -6.74 -9.18 -13.81
CA GLU A 16 -6.11 -10.37 -13.23
C GLU A 16 -6.11 -10.38 -11.71
N VAL A 17 -6.22 -9.22 -11.06
CA VAL A 17 -6.11 -9.12 -9.60
C VAL A 17 -7.49 -9.18 -8.96
N GLU A 18 -7.75 -10.29 -8.27
CA GLU A 18 -8.94 -10.46 -7.41
C GLU A 18 -8.68 -9.94 -5.99
N THR A 19 -7.49 -10.23 -5.44
CA THR A 19 -7.06 -9.76 -4.12
C THR A 19 -5.61 -9.30 -4.18
N ILE A 20 -5.25 -8.32 -3.35
CA ILE A 20 -3.90 -7.73 -3.31
C ILE A 20 -3.49 -7.43 -1.87
N CYS A 21 -2.23 -7.72 -1.54
CA CYS A 21 -1.58 -7.23 -0.33
C CYS A 21 -0.83 -5.94 -0.67
N ILE A 22 -0.75 -4.99 0.26
CA ILE A 22 0.11 -3.80 0.08
C ILE A 22 1.20 -3.76 1.15
N THR A 23 2.38 -3.31 0.78
CA THR A 23 3.44 -2.93 1.71
C THR A 23 3.71 -1.44 1.57
N THR A 24 4.04 -0.79 2.68
CA THR A 24 4.50 0.60 2.69
C THR A 24 5.88 0.67 3.33
N ASP A 25 6.81 1.32 2.63
CA ASP A 25 8.15 1.62 3.14
C ASP A 25 8.28 3.13 3.33
N ASN A 26 8.68 3.55 4.52
CA ASN A 26 8.91 4.95 4.82
C ASN A 26 10.35 5.19 5.22
N TRP A 27 10.91 6.29 4.74
CA TRP A 27 12.23 6.73 5.17
C TRP A 27 12.33 8.24 5.15
N ILE A 28 13.32 8.73 5.90
CA ILE A 28 13.75 10.13 5.84
C ILE A 28 15.07 10.15 5.07
N SER A 29 15.12 10.92 3.99
CA SER A 29 16.34 11.09 3.21
C SER A 29 17.40 11.88 3.98
N ALA A 30 18.64 11.85 3.49
CA ALA A 30 19.71 12.70 4.02
C ALA A 30 19.41 14.22 3.93
N GLY A 31 18.46 14.61 3.07
CA GLY A 31 17.96 15.98 2.92
C GLY A 31 16.85 16.36 3.92
N ASN A 32 16.50 15.48 4.87
CA ASN A 32 15.37 15.61 5.79
C ASN A 32 13.97 15.57 5.13
N ASP A 33 13.88 15.18 3.86
CA ASP A 33 12.58 14.91 3.23
C ASP A 33 12.08 13.51 3.62
N SER A 34 10.81 13.41 4.04
CA SER A 34 10.16 12.13 4.33
C SER A 34 9.52 11.56 3.08
N PHE A 35 9.68 10.26 2.85
CA PHE A 35 9.12 9.54 1.71
C PHE A 35 8.24 8.38 2.16
N MET A 36 7.30 8.01 1.30
CA MET A 36 6.54 6.76 1.39
C MET A 36 6.49 6.11 0.02
N ALA A 37 6.95 4.87 -0.05
CA ALA A 37 6.72 3.98 -1.19
C ALA A 37 5.58 3.03 -0.84
N VAL A 38 4.70 2.78 -1.80
CA VAL A 38 3.60 1.80 -1.69
C VAL A 38 3.80 0.74 -2.76
N THR A 39 3.88 -0.53 -2.36
CA THR A 39 4.03 -1.66 -3.28
C THR A 39 2.84 -2.60 -3.12
N GLY A 40 2.23 -3.00 -4.23
CA GLY A 40 1.18 -4.01 -4.29
C GLY A 40 1.75 -5.38 -4.64
N HIS A 41 1.27 -6.42 -3.96
CA HIS A 41 1.68 -7.81 -4.13
C HIS A 41 0.45 -8.69 -4.38
N PHE A 42 0.45 -9.45 -5.47
CA PHE A 42 -0.65 -10.34 -5.82
C PHE A 42 -0.15 -11.60 -6.52
N ILE A 43 -0.99 -12.64 -6.50
CA ILE A 43 -0.75 -13.86 -7.28
C ILE A 43 -1.45 -13.70 -8.63
N ASN A 44 -0.72 -13.82 -9.73
CA ASN A 44 -1.27 -13.73 -11.08
C ASN A 44 -1.97 -15.05 -11.49
N LYS A 45 -2.56 -15.10 -12.69
CA LYS A 45 -3.28 -16.30 -13.19
C LYS A 45 -2.40 -17.52 -13.41
N ASN A 46 -1.09 -17.33 -13.50
CA ASN A 46 -0.10 -18.41 -13.64
C ASN A 46 0.40 -18.92 -12.28
N PHE A 47 -0.17 -18.44 -11.17
CA PHE A 47 0.26 -18.72 -9.80
C PHE A 47 1.64 -18.14 -9.44
N ASP A 48 2.11 -17.12 -10.17
CA ASP A 48 3.34 -16.41 -9.82
C ASP A 48 3.05 -15.20 -8.92
N LEU A 49 3.95 -14.95 -7.97
CA LEU A 49 3.92 -13.74 -7.14
C LEU A 49 4.45 -12.55 -7.91
N GLU A 50 3.59 -11.57 -8.14
CA GLU A 50 3.93 -10.30 -8.78
C GLU A 50 4.01 -9.19 -7.73
N SER A 51 4.96 -8.27 -7.91
CA SER A 51 5.13 -7.09 -7.05
C SER A 51 5.25 -5.84 -7.91
N ILE A 52 4.43 -4.83 -7.62
CA ILE A 52 4.35 -3.59 -8.39
C ILE A 52 4.46 -2.38 -7.48
N VAL A 53 5.33 -1.43 -7.83
CA VAL A 53 5.39 -0.14 -7.14
C VAL A 53 4.19 0.69 -7.62
N LEU A 54 3.30 1.01 -6.71
CA LEU A 54 2.07 1.77 -6.97
C LEU A 54 2.33 3.26 -6.89
N ASP A 55 3.12 3.69 -5.90
CA ASP A 55 3.53 5.08 -5.75
C ASP A 55 4.81 5.20 -4.93
N CYS A 56 5.48 6.34 -5.07
CA CYS A 56 6.63 6.74 -4.27
C CYS A 56 6.65 8.27 -4.19
N GLU A 57 6.18 8.83 -3.07
CA GLU A 57 5.97 10.27 -2.92
C GLU A 57 6.56 10.84 -1.62
N VAL A 58 6.80 12.16 -1.64
CA VAL A 58 7.26 12.92 -0.46
C VAL A 58 6.07 13.19 0.46
N ILE A 59 6.20 12.84 1.73
CA ILE A 59 5.24 13.18 2.78
C ILE A 59 5.67 14.49 3.44
N LEU A 60 4.88 15.55 3.23
CA LEU A 60 5.18 16.88 3.79
C LEU A 60 4.98 16.96 5.32
N SER A 61 4.13 16.10 5.90
CA SER A 61 3.83 16.08 7.34
C SER A 61 3.72 14.66 7.91
N PRO A 62 4.85 13.95 8.11
CA PRO A 62 4.86 12.54 8.51
C PRO A 62 4.33 12.28 9.93
N SER A 63 4.28 13.29 10.79
CA SER A 63 3.71 13.20 12.14
C SER A 63 2.18 13.22 12.18
N ASN A 64 1.50 13.45 11.04
CA ASN A 64 0.04 13.42 10.96
C ASN A 64 -0.44 12.11 10.31
N SER A 65 -0.82 11.13 11.14
CA SER A 65 -1.36 9.84 10.69
C SER A 65 -2.59 9.96 9.77
N GLU A 66 -3.39 11.02 9.90
CA GLU A 66 -4.56 11.26 9.04
C GLU A 66 -4.15 11.61 7.61
N ASN A 67 -3.03 12.32 7.45
CA ASN A 67 -2.50 12.66 6.13
C ASN A 67 -1.97 11.41 5.42
N THR A 68 -1.21 10.55 6.11
CA THR A 68 -0.71 9.31 5.53
C THR A 68 -1.84 8.35 5.16
N ALA A 69 -2.88 8.24 5.99
CA ALA A 69 -4.07 7.44 5.68
C ALA A 69 -4.80 7.96 4.45
N SER A 70 -4.97 9.28 4.36
CA SER A 70 -5.62 9.92 3.22
C SER A 70 -4.82 9.71 1.93
N GLN A 71 -3.49 9.82 1.98
CA GLN A 71 -2.63 9.57 0.83
C GLN A 71 -2.67 8.12 0.39
N LEU A 72 -2.56 7.18 1.33
CA LEU A 72 -2.67 5.76 1.01
C LEU A 72 -4.01 5.44 0.35
N LYS A 73 -5.10 6.02 0.86
CA LYS A 73 -6.43 5.89 0.26
C LYS A 73 -6.51 6.49 -1.15
N ILE A 74 -5.91 7.67 -1.37
CA ILE A 74 -5.85 8.30 -2.70
C ILE A 74 -5.11 7.40 -3.68
N ILE A 75 -3.96 6.85 -3.28
CA ILE A 75 -3.18 5.91 -4.08
C ILE A 75 -4.05 4.70 -4.42
N THR A 76 -4.60 4.01 -3.41
CA THR A 76 -5.38 2.78 -3.64
C THR A 76 -6.65 3.01 -4.45
N ASP A 77 -7.32 4.15 -4.27
CA ASP A 77 -8.49 4.55 -5.06
C ASP A 77 -8.10 4.84 -6.51
N SER A 78 -6.99 5.53 -6.75
CA SER A 78 -6.50 5.86 -8.10
C SER A 78 -6.13 4.60 -8.90
N TRP A 79 -5.66 3.56 -8.23
CA TRP A 79 -5.34 2.25 -8.80
C TRP A 79 -6.57 1.33 -8.91
N GLY A 80 -7.71 1.69 -8.31
CA GLY A 80 -8.94 0.88 -8.32
C GLY A 80 -8.82 -0.40 -7.47
N ILE A 81 -7.94 -0.41 -6.47
CA ILE A 81 -7.63 -1.59 -5.66
C ILE A 81 -8.17 -1.53 -4.24
N SER A 82 -8.72 -0.39 -3.79
CA SER A 82 -9.17 -0.21 -2.39
C SER A 82 -10.07 -1.33 -1.86
N ALA A 83 -11.00 -1.83 -2.68
CA ALA A 83 -11.90 -2.93 -2.31
C ALA A 83 -11.28 -4.33 -2.47
N LYS A 84 -10.09 -4.44 -3.06
CA LYS A 84 -9.36 -5.68 -3.31
C LYS A 84 -8.28 -5.95 -2.25
N ILE A 85 -8.00 -4.99 -1.38
CA ILE A 85 -6.95 -5.10 -0.37
C ILE A 85 -7.36 -6.08 0.72
N ASN A 86 -6.57 -7.13 0.92
CA ASN A 86 -6.78 -8.12 1.97
C ASN A 86 -5.86 -7.94 3.19
N LEU A 87 -4.70 -7.31 2.98
CA LEU A 87 -3.65 -7.14 3.97
C LEU A 87 -2.83 -5.89 3.59
N ALA A 88 -2.50 -5.09 4.59
CA ALA A 88 -1.53 -4.01 4.47
C ALA A 88 -0.44 -4.21 5.53
N VAL A 89 0.81 -4.04 5.12
CA VAL A 89 2.00 -4.17 5.97
C VAL A 89 2.77 -2.87 5.92
N SER A 90 3.27 -2.40 7.05
CA SER A 90 4.10 -1.20 7.11
C SER A 90 5.36 -1.42 7.92
N ASP A 91 6.32 -0.53 7.73
CA ASP A 91 7.37 -0.31 8.71
C ASP A 91 6.75 0.15 10.05
N ASN A 92 7.48 -0.01 11.16
CA ASN A 92 6.99 0.11 12.53
C ASN A 92 6.66 1.55 12.97
N ALA A 93 6.36 2.43 12.02
CA ALA A 93 5.99 3.81 12.28
C ALA A 93 4.57 3.86 12.84
N ALA A 94 4.42 4.34 14.09
CA ALA A 94 3.15 4.34 14.82
C ALA A 94 2.00 5.06 14.09
N TYR A 95 2.31 5.95 13.15
CA TYR A 95 1.32 6.69 12.36
C TYR A 95 0.71 5.86 11.22
N ILE A 96 1.44 4.95 10.57
CA ILE A 96 0.84 4.07 9.54
C ILE A 96 -0.09 3.04 10.17
N LYS A 97 0.21 2.56 11.38
CA LYS A 97 -0.68 1.60 12.07
C LYS A 97 -2.14 2.12 12.12
N LYS A 98 -2.34 3.42 12.40
CA LYS A 98 -3.67 4.05 12.36
C LYS A 98 -4.25 4.16 10.95
N ALA A 99 -3.42 4.45 9.96
CA ALA A 99 -3.82 4.54 8.56
C ALA A 99 -4.33 3.20 8.01
N ILE A 100 -3.62 2.12 8.27
CA ILE A 100 -4.01 0.77 7.85
C ILE A 100 -5.36 0.36 8.45
N CYS A 101 -5.61 0.69 9.72
CA CYS A 101 -6.89 0.40 10.37
C CYS A 101 -8.10 1.12 9.71
N SER A 102 -7.88 2.14 8.89
CA SER A 102 -8.94 2.86 8.19
C SER A 102 -9.31 2.23 6.83
N ILE A 103 -8.53 1.25 6.35
CA ILE A 103 -8.82 0.54 5.10
C ILE A 103 -9.83 -0.59 5.40
N PRO A 104 -10.99 -0.64 4.71
CA PRO A 104 -11.98 -1.70 4.92
C PRO A 104 -11.43 -3.05 4.43
N ALA A 105 -10.97 -3.89 5.37
CA ALA A 105 -10.54 -5.26 5.09
C ALA A 105 -11.71 -6.26 5.14
N HIS A 106 -11.58 -7.35 4.37
CA HIS A 106 -12.57 -8.44 4.33
C HIS A 106 -12.68 -9.17 5.68
N PRO A 107 -13.89 -9.46 6.20
CA PRO A 107 -14.11 -9.96 7.57
C PRO A 107 -13.60 -11.37 7.87
N LYS A 108 -13.00 -12.07 6.90
CA LYS A 108 -12.54 -13.47 7.03
C LYS A 108 -11.02 -13.67 6.93
N CYS A 109 -10.24 -12.61 6.79
CA CYS A 109 -8.78 -12.71 6.82
C CYS A 109 -8.26 -11.87 7.98
N PHE A 110 -7.40 -12.49 8.81
CA PHE A 110 -6.75 -11.95 10.02
C PHE A 110 -7.13 -10.50 10.35
N HIS A 111 -8.17 -10.34 11.18
CA HIS A 111 -8.36 -9.11 11.93
C HIS A 111 -7.29 -9.14 13.04
N PRO A 112 -6.23 -8.31 13.01
CA PRO A 112 -5.32 -8.21 14.12
C PRO A 112 -6.07 -7.39 15.16
N SER A 113 -6.86 -8.05 16.00
CA SER A 113 -7.32 -7.47 17.27
C SER A 113 -6.15 -7.09 18.20
N SER A 114 -4.91 -7.33 17.74
CA SER A 114 -3.67 -6.71 18.18
C SER A 114 -2.94 -6.16 16.95
N CYS A 115 -2.85 -4.84 16.83
CA CYS A 115 -2.06 -4.13 15.80
C CYS A 115 -0.56 -4.40 15.95
N ASP A 116 -0.10 -5.64 15.77
CA ASP A 116 1.31 -5.99 15.69
C ASP A 116 1.54 -7.00 14.57
N MET A 117 1.61 -6.47 13.35
CA MET A 117 2.45 -7.03 12.30
C MET A 117 3.45 -5.95 11.88
N ALA A 118 4.36 -5.65 12.81
CA ALA A 118 5.69 -5.17 12.47
C ALA A 118 6.54 -6.43 12.25
N PHE A 119 6.83 -6.79 11.00
CA PHE A 119 7.90 -7.75 10.72
C PHE A 119 8.69 -7.29 9.49
N LEU A 120 9.83 -6.67 9.83
CA LEU A 120 11.16 -6.71 9.20
C LEU A 120 11.28 -7.35 7.81
N MET A 121 11.80 -6.56 6.87
CA MET A 121 13.18 -6.80 6.42
C MET A 121 14.04 -5.61 6.80
#